data_AF-A0A520VR31-F1
#
_entry.id   AF-A0A520VR31-F1
#
_cell.length_a   1.000
_cell.length_b   1.000
_cell.length_c   1.000
_cell.angle_alpha   90.00
_cell.angle_beta   90.00
_cell.angle_gamma   90.00
#
_symmetry.space_group_name_H-M   'P 1'
#
loop_
_entity.id
_entity.type
_entity.pdbx_description
1 polymer ?
#
loop_
_entity_poly.entity_id
_entity_poly.type
_entity_poly.pdbx_seq_one_letter_code
_entity_poly.pdbx_strand_id
1 'polypeptide(L)'
;MSDDHIFRKRIECKLELDHVSKETGISAKLIRAIEKADKKPFSSVLSYKMTERKLDSYYAIKLNVSHKKNTIPSFLRSKIGSQ
;
A
#
# COMPACT_ATOMS: atom_id res chain seq x y z
N MET A 1 -4.92 10.48 -14.92
CA MET A 1 -4.41 9.45 -13.99
C MET A 1 -5.14 9.66 -12.69
N SER A 2 -5.91 8.67 -12.23
CA SER A 2 -6.92 8.88 -11.17
C SER A 2 -6.28 9.13 -9.81
N ASP A 3 -6.61 10.27 -9.20
CA ASP A 3 -6.07 10.77 -7.92
C ASP A 3 -6.34 9.86 -6.69
N ASP A 4 -7.10 8.76 -6.85
CA ASP A 4 -7.49 7.86 -5.76
C ASP A 4 -6.60 6.63 -5.59
N HIS A 5 -5.43 6.56 -6.23
CA HIS A 5 -4.68 5.29 -6.31
C HIS A 5 -4.15 4.81 -4.94
N ILE A 6 -3.73 5.73 -4.07
CA ILE A 6 -3.29 5.41 -2.70
C ILE A 6 -4.45 4.89 -1.85
N PHE A 7 -5.63 5.53 -1.95
CA PHE A 7 -6.80 5.11 -1.21
C PHE A 7 -7.23 3.68 -1.57
N ARG A 8 -7.28 3.37 -2.87
CA ARG A 8 -7.62 2.01 -3.35
C ARG A 8 -6.65 0.96 -2.82
N LYS A 9 -5.33 1.24 -2.86
CA LYS A 9 -4.31 0.33 -2.34
C LYS A 9 -4.46 0.05 -0.84
N ARG A 10 -4.83 1.05 -0.03
CA ARG A 10 -5.08 0.84 1.40
C ARG A 10 -6.29 -0.07 1.64
N ILE A 11 -7.39 0.17 0.93
CA ILE A 11 -8.61 -0.64 1.03
C ILE A 11 -8.33 -2.08 0.61
N GLU A 12 -7.57 -2.28 -0.47
CA GLU A 12 -7.17 -3.61 -0.94
C GLU A 12 -6.30 -4.36 0.08
N CYS A 13 -5.36 -3.65 0.73
CA CYS A 13 -4.57 -4.21 1.83
C CYS A 13 -5.37 -4.46 3.12
N LYS A 14 -6.62 -3.98 3.23
CA LYS A 14 -7.45 -4.02 4.45
C LYS A 14 -6.72 -3.46 5.68
N LEU A 15 -5.95 -2.39 5.51
CA LEU A 15 -5.18 -1.79 6.60
C LEU A 15 -5.90 -0.58 7.20
N GLU A 16 -5.97 -0.59 8.52
CA GLU A 16 -6.42 0.57 9.30
C GLU A 16 -5.43 1.73 9.17
N LEU A 17 -5.98 2.95 9.14
CA LEU A 17 -5.20 4.16 8.93
C LEU A 17 -4.17 4.38 10.06
N ASP A 18 -4.56 4.06 11.30
CA ASP A 18 -3.69 4.13 12.47
C ASP A 18 -2.54 3.13 12.40
N HIS A 19 -2.78 1.95 11.82
CA HIS A 19 -1.73 0.95 11.62
C HIS A 19 -0.70 1.42 10.60
N VAL A 20 -1.16 1.93 9.45
CA VAL A 20 -0.27 2.51 8.42
C VAL A 20 0.51 3.68 9.00
N SER A 21 -0.13 4.53 9.81
CA SER A 21 0.52 5.66 10.45
C SER A 21 1.67 5.24 11.36
N LYS A 22 1.44 4.21 12.20
CA LYS A 22 2.45 3.64 13.09
C LYS A 22 3.61 2.98 12.33
N GLU A 23 3.32 2.19 11.29
CA GLU A 23 4.37 1.50 10.54
C GLU A 23 5.20 2.44 9.65
N THR A 24 4.58 3.44 9.02
CA THR A 24 5.27 4.34 8.09
C THR A 24 5.90 5.57 8.75
N GLY A 25 5.51 5.87 9.99
CA GLY A 25 5.86 7.09 10.72
C GLY A 25 5.22 8.36 10.13
N ILE A 26 4.25 8.22 9.22
CA ILE A 26 3.51 9.36 8.64
C ILE A 26 2.23 9.55 9.44
N SER A 27 1.87 10.79 9.78
CA SER A 27 0.63 11.03 10.51
C SER A 27 -0.61 10.60 9.70
N ALA A 28 -1.61 10.06 10.38
CA ALA A 28 -2.90 9.71 9.78
C ALA A 28 -3.55 10.88 9.00
N LYS A 29 -3.33 12.12 9.45
CA LYS A 29 -3.81 13.34 8.77
C LYS A 29 -3.16 13.52 7.40
N LEU A 30 -1.84 13.35 7.29
CA LEU A 30 -1.11 13.48 6.02
C LEU A 30 -1.43 12.33 5.06
N ILE A 31 -1.64 11.12 5.58
CA ILE A 31 -2.10 9.99 4.76
C ILE A 31 -3.47 10.31 4.16
N ARG A 32 -4.44 10.76 4.97
CA ARG A 32 -5.76 11.20 4.48
C ARG A 32 -5.67 12.34 3.46
N ALA A 33 -4.73 13.26 3.64
CA ALA A 33 -4.52 14.35 2.71
C ALA A 33 -4.07 13.82 1.34
N ILE A 34 -3.12 12.89 1.30
CA ILE A 34 -2.70 12.21 0.06
C ILE A 34 -3.84 11.43 -0.57
N GLU A 35 -4.65 10.72 0.23
CA GLU A 35 -5.82 9.99 -0.28
C GLU A 35 -6.87 10.88 -0.93
N LYS A 36 -6.95 12.15 -0.53
CA LYS A 36 -7.86 13.15 -1.09
C LYS A 36 -7.18 14.07 -2.11
N ALA A 37 -5.94 13.78 -2.47
CA ALA A 37 -5.06 14.65 -3.26
C ALA A 37 -4.95 16.11 -2.72
N ASP A 38 -5.12 16.29 -1.41
CA ASP A 38 -5.01 17.57 -0.73
C ASP A 38 -3.55 17.90 -0.41
N LYS A 39 -3.05 18.97 -1.04
CA LYS A 39 -1.68 19.46 -0.90
C LYS A 39 -1.53 20.52 0.19
N LYS A 40 -2.63 21.07 0.72
CA LYS A 40 -2.62 22.15 1.72
C LYS A 40 -1.85 21.84 3.01
N PRO A 41 -1.91 20.62 3.59
CA PRO A 41 -1.22 20.36 4.85
C PRO A 41 0.28 20.11 4.68
N PHE A 42 0.80 20.11 3.46
CA PHE A 42 2.22 19.93 3.17
C PHE A 42 2.91 21.28 3.00
N SER A 43 4.11 21.42 3.56
CA SER A 43 4.93 22.63 3.43
C SER A 43 5.44 22.85 2.01
N SER A 44 5.49 21.80 1.18
CA SER A 44 5.93 21.88 -0.22
C SER A 44 5.35 20.76 -1.08
N VAL A 45 5.27 21.01 -2.39
CA VAL A 45 4.89 19.98 -3.39
C VAL A 45 5.86 18.80 -3.37
N LEU A 46 7.15 19.05 -3.09
CA LEU A 46 8.14 17.98 -2.98
C LEU A 46 7.82 17.05 -1.80
N SER A 47 7.52 17.60 -0.62
CA SER A 47 7.16 16.80 0.55
C SER A 47 5.89 15.96 0.33
N TYR A 48 4.90 16.50 -0.39
CA TYR A 48 3.72 15.74 -0.83
C TYR A 48 4.13 14.55 -1.70
N LYS A 49 4.89 14.77 -2.78
CA LYS A 49 5.30 13.71 -3.72
C LYS A 49 6.19 12.64 -3.07
N MET A 50 7.08 13.04 -2.15
CA MET A 50 7.94 12.09 -1.43
C MET A 50 7.11 11.20 -0.50
N THR A 51 6.11 11.78 0.18
CA THR A 51 5.22 11.04 1.07
C THR A 51 4.30 10.10 0.28
N GLU A 52 3.77 10.56 -0.85
CA GLU A 52 3.00 9.74 -1.79
C GLU A 52 3.80 8.54 -2.29
N ARG A 53 5.05 8.74 -2.75
CA ARG A 53 5.94 7.65 -3.17
C ARG A 53 6.25 6.66 -2.05
N LYS A 54 6.44 7.15 -0.82
CA LYS A 54 6.70 6.31 0.35
C LYS A 54 5.50 5.41 0.66
N LEU A 55 4.29 5.96 0.65
CA LEU A 55 3.06 5.19 0.84
C LEU A 55 2.84 4.20 -0.32
N ASP A 56 3.09 4.62 -1.55
CA ASP A 56 2.95 3.77 -2.73
C ASP A 56 3.82 2.52 -2.66
N SER A 57 5.09 2.72 -2.28
CA SER A 57 6.06 1.62 -2.11
C SER A 57 5.67 0.69 -0.95
N TYR A 58 5.23 1.27 0.17
CA TYR A 58 4.77 0.51 1.33
C TYR A 58 3.59 -0.41 0.97
N TYR A 59 2.56 0.13 0.30
CA TYR A 59 1.42 -0.68 -0.11
C TYR A 59 1.78 -1.69 -1.21
N ALA A 60 2.63 -1.34 -2.17
CA ALA A 60 3.09 -2.27 -3.19
C ALA A 60 3.80 -3.51 -2.58
N ILE A 61 4.60 -3.32 -1.54
CA ILE A 61 5.25 -4.42 -0.82
C ILE A 61 4.21 -5.27 -0.08
N LYS A 62 3.28 -4.66 0.66
CA LYS A 62 2.22 -5.40 1.38
C LYS A 62 1.31 -6.17 0.43
N LEU A 63 0.94 -5.60 -0.71
CA LEU A 63 0.16 -6.29 -1.76
C LEU A 63 0.96 -7.45 -2.35
N ASN A 64 2.22 -7.25 -2.72
CA ASN A 64 3.07 -8.33 -3.26
C ASN A 64 3.25 -9.48 -2.26
N VAL A 65 3.39 -9.19 -0.96
CA VAL A 65 3.43 -10.21 0.09
C VAL A 65 2.09 -10.93 0.22
N SER A 66 0.97 -10.20 0.11
CA SER A 66 -0.38 -10.76 0.11
C SER A 66 -0.61 -11.71 -1.07
N HIS A 67 -0.22 -11.32 -2.28
CA HIS A 67 -0.34 -12.16 -3.48
C HIS A 67 0.60 -13.39 -3.44
N LYS A 68 1.81 -13.24 -2.89
CA LYS A 68 2.76 -14.37 -2.76
C LYS A 68 2.36 -15.38 -1.69
N LYS A 69 1.62 -14.99 -0.64
CA LYS A 69 1.14 -15.92 0.41
C LYS A 69 0.26 -17.06 -0.14
N ASN A 70 -0.35 -16.89 -1.32
CA ASN A 70 -1.23 -17.90 -1.92
C ASN A 70 -0.58 -18.76 -3.00
N THR A 71 0.72 -18.59 -3.27
CA THR A 71 1.41 -19.37 -4.30
C THR A 71 2.31 -20.40 -3.65
N ILE A 72 1.75 -21.59 -3.37
CA ILE A 72 2.56 -22.76 -3.04
C ILE A 72 3.59 -22.92 -4.17
N PRO A 73 4.90 -22.92 -3.88
CA PRO A 73 5.92 -23.08 -4.90
C PRO A 73 5.63 -24.30 -5.76
N SER A 74 5.84 -24.20 -7.08
CA SER A 74 5.47 -25.25 -8.03
C SER A 74 6.07 -26.62 -7.68
N PHE A 75 7.25 -26.63 -7.05
CA PHE A 75 7.93 -27.84 -6.59
C PHE A 75 7.34 -28.47 -5.32
N LEU A 76 6.52 -27.75 -4.55
CA LEU A 76 5.78 -28.23 -3.37
C LEU A 76 4.32 -28.58 -3.70
N ARG A 77 3.85 -28.32 -4.92
CA ARG A 77 2.57 -28.88 -5.38
C ARG A 77 2.77 -30.39 -5.50
N SER A 78 2.45 -31.13 -4.44
CA SER A 78 2.43 -32.60 -4.46
C SER A 78 1.79 -33.08 -5.75
N LYS A 79 2.50 -33.96 -6.45
CA LYS A 79 2.05 -34.71 -7.63
C LYS A 79 0.82 -35.55 -7.25
N ILE A 80 -0.34 -34.93 -7.11
CA ILE A 80 -1.61 -35.63 -6.88
C ILE A 80 -2.27 -35.78 -8.25
N GLY A 81 -2.02 -36.93 -8.90
CA GLY A 81 -2.63 -37.42 -10.15
C GLY A 81 -2.12 -36.73 -11.43
N SER A 82 -1.87 -37.37 -12.57
CA SER A 82 -2.34 -38.65 -13.12
C SER A 82 -1.15 -39.33 -13.86
N GLN A 83 -0.91 -40.63 -13.75
CA GLN A 83 -1.56 -41.71 -14.51
C GLN A 83 -1.75 -41.41 -15.99
#